data_AF-A0A4P9XNZ4-F1
#
_entry.id   AF-A0A4P9XNZ4-F1
#
_cell.length_a   1.000
_cell.length_b   1.000
_cell.length_c   1.000
_cell.angle_alpha   90.00
_cell.angle_beta   90.00
_cell.angle_gamma   90.00
#
_symmetry.space_group_name_H-M   'P 1'
#
loop_
_entity.id
_entity.type
_entity.pdbx_description
1 polymer ?
#
loop_
_entity_poly.entity_id
_entity_poly.type
_entity_poly.pdbx_seq_one_letter_code
_entity_poly.pdbx_strand_id
1 'polypeptide(L)'
;MADSTSTVPDDWLTTLEERFPGRQRELGQLHNLLGKPGSPLPPAIFVSGHSATGKTTVVRAFLEHLPRRRWAYVNCVDRFAPRLLFEDALNQFAGMRPTFRNGVCRNYARCDTEADFVLKLRELLEGAGHCLAFDDDRHILVVDRAERLRDMSASLLPSLLRLGELTERNICVVLISSVIWEKFRTRTGSLEPIKVRFRDYNKHILANVLQIIAKDRPVGEPDASFFLTFVDTVYEVFQKNCKDLNELRHLVAMLFPVYAKPVHEGYVKRTETSKLFKLAQPHFATASDKLYLRDISSAE
;
A
#
# COMPACT_ATOMS: atom_id res chain seq x y z
N MET A 1 15.91 23.16 35.16
CA MET A 1 16.03 21.69 35.13
C MET A 1 14.96 21.20 34.17
N ALA A 2 15.05 21.46 32.86
CA ALA A 2 16.03 20.90 31.92
C ALA A 2 16.08 19.38 32.06
N ASP A 3 15.10 18.70 31.47
CA ASP A 3 15.25 17.30 31.10
C ASP A 3 15.01 17.17 29.60
N SER A 4 16.15 17.05 28.92
CA SER A 4 16.33 16.87 27.50
C SER A 4 16.14 15.39 27.17
N THR A 5 14.91 14.98 26.85
CA THR A 5 14.68 13.68 26.20
C THR A 5 14.86 13.84 24.69
N SER A 6 16.11 13.71 24.27
CA SER A 6 16.57 13.12 23.00
C SER A 6 15.53 12.99 21.88
N THR A 7 15.46 14.02 21.04
CA THR A 7 14.82 14.06 19.72
C THR A 7 15.67 13.32 18.69
N VAL A 8 15.63 11.99 18.62
CA VAL A 8 16.12 11.23 17.44
C VAL A 8 15.33 9.93 17.26
N PRO A 9 14.18 9.94 16.54
CA PRO A 9 13.75 8.70 15.85
C PRO A 9 13.06 8.89 14.48
N ASP A 10 13.21 10.04 13.79
CA ASP A 10 12.46 10.33 12.55
C ASP A 10 13.24 10.16 11.23
N ASP A 11 14.51 9.74 11.27
CA ASP A 11 15.38 9.64 10.07
C ASP A 11 14.91 8.59 9.04
N TRP A 12 14.21 7.56 9.50
CA TRP A 12 13.58 6.58 8.60
C TRP A 12 12.24 7.08 8.05
N LEU A 13 11.54 7.95 8.77
CA LEU A 13 10.29 8.55 8.31
C LEU A 13 10.58 9.53 7.18
N THR A 14 11.62 10.36 7.31
CA THR A 14 12.10 11.25 6.24
C THR A 14 12.52 10.44 5.01
N THR A 15 13.24 9.33 5.20
CA THR A 15 13.59 8.41 4.10
C THR A 15 12.35 7.84 3.39
N LEU A 16 11.29 7.49 4.14
CA LEU A 16 10.02 7.05 3.57
C LEU A 16 9.28 8.17 2.84
N GLU A 17 9.31 9.39 3.35
CA GLU A 17 8.69 10.56 2.72
C GLU A 17 9.39 10.92 1.40
N GLU A 18 10.72 10.77 1.31
CA GLU A 18 11.49 10.92 0.08
C GLU A 18 11.18 9.81 -0.95
N ARG A 19 10.94 8.59 -0.47
CA ARG A 19 10.56 7.45 -1.32
C ARG A 19 9.14 7.59 -1.85
N PHE A 20 8.23 8.16 -1.06
CA PHE A 20 6.80 8.32 -1.40
C PHE A 20 6.36 9.79 -1.38
N PRO A 21 6.78 10.60 -2.37
CA PRO A 21 6.46 12.02 -2.38
C PRO A 21 4.95 12.22 -2.58
N GLY A 22 4.38 13.17 -1.83
CA GLY A 22 2.94 13.46 -1.84
C GLY A 22 2.09 12.60 -0.89
N ARG A 23 2.72 11.73 -0.08
CA ARG A 23 2.06 10.89 0.94
C ARG A 23 2.50 11.20 2.36
N GLN A 24 3.12 12.35 2.58
CA GLN A 24 3.66 12.73 3.90
C GLN A 24 2.56 12.86 4.97
N ARG A 25 1.36 13.33 4.59
CA ARG A 25 0.24 13.45 5.53
C ARG A 25 -0.26 12.09 5.99
N GLU A 26 -0.45 11.15 5.06
CA GLU A 26 -0.88 9.79 5.37
C GLU A 26 0.19 9.02 6.15
N LEU A 27 1.47 9.18 5.79
CA LEU A 27 2.61 8.62 6.53
C LEU A 27 2.67 9.17 7.95
N GLY A 28 2.57 10.48 8.15
CA GLY A 28 2.53 11.10 9.47
C GLY A 28 1.33 10.64 10.30
N GLN A 29 0.15 10.44 9.69
CA GLN A 29 -1.00 9.85 10.38
C GLN A 29 -0.73 8.40 10.81
N LEU A 30 -0.20 7.56 9.93
CA LEU A 30 0.16 6.18 10.27
C LEU A 30 1.24 6.14 11.35
N HIS A 31 2.26 6.99 11.27
CA HIS A 31 3.32 7.10 12.26
C HIS A 31 2.77 7.57 13.62
N ASN A 32 1.83 8.52 13.65
CA ASN A 32 1.22 8.95 14.91
C ASN A 32 0.35 7.86 15.55
N LEU A 33 -0.27 6.99 14.76
CA LEU A 33 -1.12 5.90 15.25
C LEU A 33 -0.35 4.63 15.61
N LEU A 34 0.74 4.33 14.89
CA LEU A 34 1.48 3.06 14.98
C LEU A 34 2.93 3.21 15.45
N GLY A 35 3.53 4.39 15.32
CA GLY A 35 4.98 4.60 15.39
C GLY A 35 5.55 4.76 16.80
N LYS A 36 4.81 5.34 17.75
CA LYS A 36 5.36 5.72 19.07
C LYS A 36 5.53 4.53 20.03
N PRO A 37 6.78 4.10 20.35
CA PRO A 37 7.01 2.99 21.29
C PRO A 37 6.43 3.31 22.66
N GLY A 38 5.82 2.31 23.30
CA GLY A 38 5.17 2.45 24.60
C GLY A 38 3.78 3.10 24.60
N SER A 39 3.26 3.54 23.44
CA SER A 39 1.87 4.00 23.34
C SER A 39 0.89 2.85 23.06
N PRO A 40 -0.32 2.87 23.64
CA PRO A 40 -1.35 1.88 23.30
C PRO A 40 -1.76 2.04 21.84
N LEU A 41 -1.82 0.93 21.11
CA LEU A 41 -2.29 0.96 19.73
C LEU A 41 -3.83 1.06 19.70
N PRO A 42 -4.40 1.73 18.69
CA PRO A 42 -5.83 1.62 18.45
C PRO A 42 -6.19 0.19 18.05
N PRO A 43 -7.39 -0.30 18.41
CA PRO A 43 -7.80 -1.69 18.14
C PRO A 43 -7.86 -1.99 16.64
N ALA A 44 -8.33 -1.03 15.84
CA ALA A 44 -8.41 -1.18 14.40
C ALA A 44 -8.22 0.14 13.63
N ILE A 45 -7.53 0.04 12.50
CA ILE A 45 -7.31 1.13 11.55
C ILE A 45 -7.83 0.66 10.19
N PHE A 46 -8.62 1.51 9.52
CA PHE A 46 -9.14 1.23 8.19
C PHE A 46 -8.52 2.19 7.17
N VAL A 47 -7.66 1.64 6.33
CA VAL A 47 -6.97 2.35 5.26
C VAL A 47 -7.77 2.22 3.95
N SER A 48 -8.37 3.33 3.52
CA SER A 48 -9.23 3.38 2.34
C SER A 48 -8.66 4.27 1.24
N GLY A 49 -8.91 3.92 -0.03
CA GLY A 49 -8.56 4.76 -1.19
C GLY A 49 -8.64 3.96 -2.49
N HIS A 50 -8.69 4.62 -3.65
CA HIS A 50 -8.82 3.93 -4.93
C HIS A 50 -7.65 2.99 -5.25
N SER A 51 -7.83 2.13 -6.23
CA SER A 51 -6.75 1.32 -6.81
C SER A 51 -5.55 2.19 -7.20
N ALA A 52 -4.34 1.62 -7.19
CA ALA A 52 -3.09 2.30 -7.54
C ALA A 52 -2.69 3.55 -6.71
N THR A 53 -3.32 3.83 -5.56
CA THR A 53 -2.90 4.91 -4.65
C THR A 53 -1.67 4.59 -3.78
N GLY A 54 -1.09 3.39 -3.92
CA GLY A 54 0.12 2.97 -3.20
C GLY A 54 -0.11 2.53 -1.75
N LYS A 55 -1.36 2.36 -1.29
CA LYS A 55 -1.70 1.94 0.10
C LYS A 55 -0.87 0.76 0.59
N THR A 56 -0.91 -0.36 -0.14
CA THR A 56 -0.17 -1.58 0.19
C THR A 56 1.33 -1.33 0.26
N THR A 57 1.88 -0.59 -0.71
CA THR A 57 3.32 -0.31 -0.78
C THR A 57 3.78 0.56 0.38
N VAL A 58 3.01 1.60 0.73
CA VAL A 58 3.31 2.50 1.84
C VAL A 58 3.21 1.78 3.18
N VAL A 59 2.13 1.03 3.42
CA VAL A 59 1.97 0.27 4.66
C VAL A 59 3.07 -0.80 4.77
N ARG A 60 3.37 -1.53 3.69
CA ARG A 60 4.44 -2.53 3.70
C ARG A 60 5.81 -1.92 4.00
N ALA A 61 6.14 -0.81 3.34
CA ALA A 61 7.39 -0.11 3.58
C ALA A 61 7.47 0.41 5.03
N PHE A 62 6.36 0.87 5.62
CA PHE A 62 6.30 1.23 7.03
C PHE A 62 6.57 0.03 7.95
N LEU A 63 5.94 -1.13 7.68
CA LEU A 63 6.15 -2.35 8.45
C LEU A 63 7.58 -2.89 8.34
N GLU A 64 8.24 -2.74 7.18
CA GLU A 64 9.62 -3.19 6.99
C GLU A 64 10.63 -2.52 7.96
N HIS A 65 10.30 -1.33 8.47
CA HIS A 65 11.11 -0.64 9.48
C HIS A 65 10.83 -1.14 10.92
N LEU A 66 9.73 -1.89 11.11
CA LEU A 66 9.38 -2.52 12.38
C LEU A 66 9.97 -3.94 12.46
N PRO A 67 10.34 -4.41 13.67
CA PRO A 67 10.91 -5.73 13.85
C PRO A 67 9.94 -6.83 13.38
N ARG A 68 10.45 -7.83 12.66
CA ARG A 68 9.68 -8.87 11.94
C ARG A 68 8.70 -9.71 12.78
N ARG A 69 8.84 -9.74 14.11
CA ARG A 69 7.93 -10.49 15.01
C ARG A 69 6.76 -9.64 15.52
N ARG A 70 6.76 -8.34 15.25
CA ARG A 70 5.71 -7.41 15.70
C ARG A 70 4.62 -7.19 14.68
N TRP A 71 4.79 -7.65 13.45
CA TRP A 71 3.76 -7.48 12.43
C TRP A 71 3.54 -8.73 11.61
N ALA A 72 2.30 -8.90 11.16
CA ALA A 72 1.90 -9.90 10.19
C ALA A 72 1.17 -9.20 9.05
N TYR A 73 1.46 -9.60 7.81
CA TYR A 73 0.81 -9.09 6.61
C TYR A 73 0.14 -10.25 5.87
N VAL A 74 -1.18 -10.18 5.71
CA VAL A 74 -1.99 -11.22 5.07
C VAL A 74 -2.81 -10.62 3.93
N ASN A 75 -2.80 -11.27 2.77
CA ASN A 75 -3.62 -10.88 1.63
C ASN A 75 -4.88 -11.75 1.55
N CYS A 76 -6.07 -11.14 1.63
CA CYS A 76 -7.35 -11.87 1.58
C CYS A 76 -7.64 -12.54 0.24
N VAL A 77 -7.00 -12.08 -0.85
CA VAL A 77 -7.21 -12.72 -2.17
C VAL A 77 -6.46 -14.05 -2.25
N ASP A 78 -5.26 -14.13 -1.67
CA ASP A 78 -4.47 -15.37 -1.66
C ASP A 78 -5.05 -16.35 -0.62
N ARG A 79 -5.56 -15.82 0.49
CA ARG A 79 -6.15 -16.58 1.60
C ARG A 79 -7.67 -16.45 1.60
N PHE A 80 -8.32 -17.18 0.69
CA PHE A 80 -9.77 -17.12 0.49
C PHE A 80 -10.61 -17.72 1.64
N ALA A 81 -10.02 -18.54 2.50
CA ALA A 81 -10.69 -19.17 3.64
C ALA A 81 -10.18 -18.60 4.97
N PRO A 82 -11.04 -18.39 6.00
CA PRO A 82 -10.63 -17.86 7.30
C PRO A 82 -9.48 -18.62 7.95
N ARG A 83 -9.51 -19.95 7.88
CA ARG A 83 -8.43 -20.83 8.36
C ARG A 83 -7.07 -20.45 7.77
N LEU A 84 -7.00 -20.21 6.46
CA LEU A 84 -5.76 -19.89 5.77
C LEU A 84 -5.21 -18.52 6.18
N LEU A 85 -6.09 -17.59 6.57
CA LEU A 85 -5.74 -16.27 7.08
C LEU A 85 -5.18 -16.37 8.51
N PHE A 86 -5.84 -17.15 9.38
CA PHE A 86 -5.41 -17.38 10.76
C PHE A 86 -4.07 -18.09 10.84
N GLU A 87 -3.90 -19.19 10.08
CA GLU A 87 -2.65 -19.93 10.05
C GLU A 87 -1.49 -19.05 9.53
N ASP A 88 -1.75 -18.15 8.57
CA ASP A 88 -0.73 -17.22 8.09
C ASP A 88 -0.29 -16.23 9.14
N ALA A 89 -1.26 -15.59 9.80
CA ALA A 89 -1.00 -14.59 10.82
C ALA A 89 -0.18 -15.19 11.97
N LEU A 90 -0.58 -16.37 12.46
CA LEU A 90 0.15 -17.08 13.52
C LEU A 90 1.57 -17.48 13.09
N ASN A 91 1.73 -17.99 11.87
CA ASN A 91 3.06 -18.33 11.34
C ASN A 91 3.99 -17.12 11.32
N GLN A 92 3.49 -15.96 10.88
CA GLN A 92 4.26 -14.73 10.83
C GLN A 92 4.61 -14.20 12.22
N PHE A 93 3.66 -14.18 13.16
CA PHE A 93 3.95 -13.80 14.55
C PHE A 93 4.96 -14.75 15.23
N ALA A 94 4.89 -16.06 14.94
CA ALA A 94 5.84 -17.05 15.43
C ALA A 94 7.24 -16.92 14.78
N GLY A 95 7.37 -16.14 13.70
CA GLY A 95 8.58 -16.10 12.87
C GLY A 95 8.86 -17.39 12.11
N MET A 96 7.86 -18.27 11.99
CA MET A 96 7.95 -19.54 11.29
C MET A 96 7.56 -19.34 9.82
N ARG A 97 8.48 -19.65 8.90
CA ARG A 97 8.10 -19.74 7.48
C ARG A 97 7.49 -21.12 7.22
N PRO A 98 6.28 -21.20 6.63
CA PRO A 98 5.67 -22.48 6.32
C PRO A 98 6.59 -23.21 5.34
N THR A 99 7.16 -24.32 5.79
CA THR A 99 8.02 -25.17 4.97
C THR A 99 7.20 -26.38 4.56
N PHE A 100 7.19 -26.65 3.26
CA PHE A 100 6.59 -27.85 2.70
C PHE A 100 7.64 -28.96 2.72
N ARG A 101 7.55 -29.88 3.68
CA ARG A 101 8.34 -31.12 3.67
C ARG A 101 7.39 -32.30 3.83
N ASN A 102 7.61 -33.33 3.01
CA ASN A 102 6.93 -34.62 3.10
C ASN A 102 5.40 -34.56 3.00
N GLY A 103 4.85 -33.68 2.13
CA GLY A 103 3.40 -33.58 1.91
C GLY A 103 2.62 -32.90 3.05
N VAL A 104 3.30 -32.40 4.09
CA VAL A 104 2.68 -31.69 5.22
C VAL A 104 3.29 -30.29 5.33
N CYS A 105 2.44 -29.26 5.26
CA CYS A 105 2.85 -27.90 5.60
C CYS A 105 3.16 -27.83 7.10
N ARG A 106 4.42 -27.54 7.46
CA ARG A 106 4.76 -27.25 8.86
C ARG A 106 4.28 -25.84 9.20
N ASN A 107 3.04 -25.74 9.66
CA ASN A 107 2.47 -24.53 10.25
C ASN A 107 2.74 -24.52 11.76
N TYR A 108 2.79 -23.33 12.37
CA TYR A 108 2.91 -23.15 13.81
C TYR A 108 1.78 -23.87 14.55
N ALA A 109 0.55 -23.66 14.08
CA ALA A 109 -0.63 -24.38 14.54
C ALA A 109 -1.66 -24.47 13.41
N ARG A 110 -2.48 -25.52 13.42
CA ARG A 110 -3.71 -25.58 12.61
C ARG A 110 -4.81 -24.83 13.36
N CYS A 111 -5.53 -23.93 12.70
CA CYS A 111 -6.62 -23.18 13.33
C CYS A 111 -7.91 -23.34 12.53
N ASP A 112 -8.83 -24.13 13.07
CA ASP A 112 -10.10 -24.42 12.39
C ASP A 112 -11.21 -23.43 12.77
N THR A 113 -11.10 -22.74 13.91
CA THR A 113 -12.12 -21.79 14.41
C THR A 113 -11.53 -20.44 14.83
N GLU A 114 -12.36 -19.41 14.86
CA GLU A 114 -11.97 -18.06 15.31
C GLU A 114 -11.51 -18.07 16.79
N ALA A 115 -12.17 -18.84 17.65
CA ALA A 115 -11.83 -18.96 19.07
C ALA A 115 -10.46 -19.62 19.27
N ASP A 116 -10.18 -20.69 18.52
CA ASP A 116 -8.89 -21.38 18.54
C ASP A 116 -7.75 -20.46 18.08
N PHE A 117 -8.00 -19.60 17.08
CA PHE A 117 -7.05 -18.57 16.67
C PHE A 117 -6.76 -17.57 17.79
N VAL A 118 -7.78 -17.07 18.49
CA VAL A 118 -7.61 -16.12 19.62
C VAL A 118 -6.76 -16.72 20.73
N LEU A 119 -7.05 -17.97 21.13
CA LEU A 119 -6.32 -18.67 22.19
C LEU A 119 -4.84 -18.86 21.81
N LYS A 120 -4.57 -19.37 20.61
CA LYS A 120 -3.20 -19.59 20.13
C LYS A 120 -2.43 -18.29 19.93
N LEU A 121 -3.11 -17.24 19.48
CA LEU A 121 -2.50 -15.92 19.36
C LEU A 121 -2.11 -15.39 20.74
N ARG A 122 -3.01 -15.50 21.74
CA ARG A 122 -2.71 -15.12 23.11
C ARG A 122 -1.48 -15.84 23.66
N GLU A 123 -1.42 -17.17 23.54
CA GLU A 123 -0.28 -17.98 24.00
C GLU A 123 1.03 -17.59 23.31
N LEU A 124 1.00 -17.34 22.00
CA LEU A 124 2.17 -16.95 21.22
C LEU A 124 2.69 -15.59 21.68
N LEU A 125 1.80 -14.62 21.86
CA LEU A 125 2.17 -13.27 22.28
C LEU A 125 2.64 -13.23 23.74
N GLU A 126 2.08 -14.07 24.61
CA GLU A 126 2.57 -14.30 25.98
C GLU A 126 4.01 -14.84 26.00
N GLY A 127 4.28 -15.87 25.19
CA GLY A 127 5.61 -16.46 25.08
C GLY A 127 6.66 -15.50 24.49
N ALA A 128 6.25 -14.53 23.68
CA ALA A 128 7.14 -13.55 23.07
C ALA A 128 7.54 -12.40 24.01
N GLY A 129 6.70 -12.06 24.99
CA GLY A 129 6.91 -10.95 25.93
C GLY A 129 8.05 -11.17 26.94
N HIS A 130 8.47 -12.42 27.18
CA HIS A 130 9.52 -12.73 28.16
C HIS A 130 10.95 -12.63 27.63
N CYS A 131 11.17 -12.45 26.32
CA CYS A 131 12.51 -12.56 25.72
C CYS A 131 13.17 -11.23 25.34
N LEU A 132 12.46 -10.09 25.36
CA LEU A 132 13.02 -8.82 24.91
C LEU A 132 12.89 -7.77 26.01
N ALA A 133 14.04 -7.40 26.59
CA ALA A 133 14.22 -6.36 27.61
C ALA A 133 13.86 -4.92 27.16
N PHE A 134 13.09 -4.78 26.07
CA PHE A 134 12.63 -3.52 25.50
C PHE A 134 11.11 -3.56 25.39
N ASP A 135 10.50 -2.94 26.40
CA ASP A 135 9.10 -2.69 26.76
C ASP A 135 8.20 -2.21 25.60
N ASP A 136 7.96 -3.08 24.62
CA ASP A 136 7.14 -2.74 23.45
C ASP A 136 6.34 -3.95 22.95
N ASP A 137 5.24 -4.24 23.66
CA ASP A 137 4.27 -5.33 23.44
C ASP A 137 3.31 -5.08 22.27
N ARG A 138 3.73 -4.29 21.29
CA ARG A 138 2.92 -3.86 20.15
C ARG A 138 2.92 -4.92 19.05
N HIS A 139 1.73 -5.33 18.64
CA HIS A 139 1.54 -6.26 17.54
C HIS A 139 0.59 -5.66 16.48
N ILE A 140 0.95 -5.79 15.20
CA ILE A 140 0.20 -5.19 14.09
C ILE A 140 -0.18 -6.30 13.11
N LEU A 141 -1.48 -6.53 12.92
CA LEU A 141 -2.00 -7.43 11.90
C LEU A 141 -2.53 -6.61 10.73
N VAL A 142 -1.84 -6.66 9.59
CA VAL A 142 -2.26 -5.99 8.36
C VAL A 142 -2.98 -6.98 7.46
N VAL A 143 -4.21 -6.63 7.09
CA VAL A 143 -5.06 -7.41 6.22
C VAL A 143 -5.30 -6.63 4.94
N ASP A 144 -4.69 -7.09 3.84
CA ASP A 144 -4.82 -6.47 2.53
C ASP A 144 -6.03 -7.01 1.77
N ARG A 145 -6.59 -6.15 0.90
CA ARG A 145 -7.83 -6.40 0.14
C ARG A 145 -8.96 -6.88 1.03
N ALA A 146 -9.16 -6.17 2.14
CA ALA A 146 -10.11 -6.50 3.19
C ALA A 146 -11.57 -6.57 2.67
N GLU A 147 -11.89 -6.03 1.49
CA GLU A 147 -13.21 -6.16 0.85
C GLU A 147 -13.72 -7.61 0.77
N ARG A 148 -12.80 -8.59 0.67
CA ARG A 148 -13.09 -10.03 0.63
C ARG A 148 -13.47 -10.63 1.97
N LEU A 149 -13.11 -10.00 3.10
CA LEU A 149 -13.50 -10.49 4.44
C LEU A 149 -15.02 -10.55 4.60
N ARG A 150 -15.74 -9.67 3.90
CA ARG A 150 -17.22 -9.64 3.90
C ARG A 150 -17.84 -10.88 3.25
N ASP A 151 -17.12 -11.51 2.31
CA ASP A 151 -17.58 -12.69 1.58
C ASP A 151 -17.27 -13.99 2.37
N MET A 152 -16.33 -13.95 3.32
CA MET A 152 -15.86 -15.15 4.05
C MET A 152 -16.80 -15.57 5.18
N SER A 153 -16.99 -14.70 6.18
CA SER A 153 -17.95 -14.94 7.26
C SER A 153 -18.39 -13.60 7.88
N ALA A 154 -19.65 -13.54 8.31
CA ALA A 154 -20.20 -12.32 8.92
C ALA A 154 -19.64 -12.04 10.33
N SER A 155 -19.12 -13.06 11.01
CA SER A 155 -18.51 -12.98 12.36
C SER A 155 -17.05 -12.53 12.34
N LEU A 156 -16.30 -12.87 11.29
CA LEU A 156 -14.85 -12.69 11.24
C LEU A 156 -14.44 -11.22 11.37
N LEU A 157 -15.11 -10.32 10.65
CA LEU A 157 -14.78 -8.90 10.69
C LEU A 157 -14.98 -8.30 12.10
N PRO A 158 -16.15 -8.45 12.77
CA PRO A 158 -16.31 -8.08 14.17
C PRO A 158 -15.26 -8.68 15.10
N SER A 159 -14.94 -9.98 14.95
CA SER A 159 -13.92 -10.67 15.76
C SER A 159 -12.53 -10.06 15.59
N LEU A 160 -12.13 -9.76 14.35
CA LEU A 160 -10.84 -9.14 14.05
C LEU A 160 -10.74 -7.71 14.60
N LEU A 161 -11.81 -6.91 14.51
CA LEU A 161 -11.80 -5.54 15.03
C LEU A 161 -11.67 -5.48 16.56
N ARG A 162 -12.11 -6.54 17.25
CA ARG A 162 -12.04 -6.69 18.70
C ARG A 162 -10.90 -7.60 19.14
N LEU A 163 -9.95 -7.90 18.25
CA LEU A 163 -8.89 -8.87 18.54
C LEU A 163 -8.04 -8.47 19.74
N GLY A 164 -7.77 -7.17 19.93
CA GLY A 164 -7.06 -6.66 21.11
C GLY A 164 -7.81 -6.93 22.43
N GLU A 165 -9.15 -6.81 22.44
CA GLU A 165 -9.98 -7.14 23.60
C GLU A 165 -10.01 -8.64 23.87
N LEU A 166 -10.17 -9.44 22.81
CA LEU A 166 -10.29 -10.90 22.91
C LEU A 166 -8.97 -11.58 23.33
N THR A 167 -7.83 -11.01 22.94
CA THR A 167 -6.52 -11.54 23.30
C THR A 167 -5.96 -10.94 24.58
N GLU A 168 -6.55 -9.86 25.09
CA GLU A 168 -6.01 -9.05 26.20
C GLU A 168 -4.57 -8.55 25.92
N ARG A 169 -4.26 -8.28 24.65
CA ARG A 169 -2.93 -7.84 24.18
C ARG A 169 -3.04 -6.58 23.32
N ASN A 170 -1.93 -5.85 23.23
CA ASN A 170 -1.83 -4.61 22.45
C ASN A 170 -1.67 -4.92 20.94
N ILE A 171 -2.76 -5.39 20.33
CA ILE A 171 -2.83 -5.75 18.90
C ILE A 171 -3.67 -4.71 18.14
N CYS A 172 -3.11 -4.18 17.05
CA CYS A 172 -3.81 -3.35 16.09
C CYS A 172 -4.10 -4.12 14.80
N VAL A 173 -5.34 -4.10 14.35
CA VAL A 173 -5.71 -4.64 13.03
C VAL A 173 -5.80 -3.51 12.00
N VAL A 174 -4.93 -3.53 11.01
CA VAL A 174 -4.92 -2.57 9.89
C VAL A 174 -5.57 -3.21 8.67
N LEU A 175 -6.75 -2.74 8.31
CA LEU A 175 -7.49 -3.21 7.14
C LEU A 175 -7.20 -2.29 5.95
N ILE A 176 -6.69 -2.83 4.85
CA ILE A 176 -6.49 -2.08 3.60
C ILE A 176 -7.59 -2.49 2.62
N SER A 177 -8.34 -1.51 2.11
CA SER A 177 -9.37 -1.76 1.09
C SER A 177 -9.49 -0.62 0.08
N SER A 178 -9.99 -0.97 -1.10
CA SER A 178 -10.45 0.01 -2.10
C SER A 178 -11.86 0.55 -1.82
N VAL A 179 -12.62 -0.14 -0.97
CA VAL A 179 -14.02 0.14 -0.67
C VAL A 179 -14.14 1.02 0.58
N ILE A 180 -15.16 1.89 0.63
CA ILE A 180 -15.45 2.74 1.80
C ILE A 180 -15.99 1.92 2.99
N TRP A 181 -15.72 2.37 4.21
CA TRP A 181 -16.08 1.67 5.44
C TRP A 181 -17.59 1.44 5.59
N GLU A 182 -18.46 2.34 5.08
CA GLU A 182 -19.91 2.14 5.24
C GLU A 182 -20.39 0.82 4.64
N LYS A 183 -19.71 0.31 3.60
CA LYS A 183 -20.04 -0.96 2.94
C LYS A 183 -19.53 -2.20 3.71
N PHE A 184 -18.82 -2.01 4.81
CA PHE A 184 -18.37 -3.08 5.71
C PHE A 184 -19.30 -3.29 6.91
N ARG A 185 -20.25 -2.38 7.15
CA ARG A 185 -21.18 -2.49 8.27
C ARG A 185 -22.08 -3.72 8.09
N THR A 186 -21.95 -4.68 9.01
CA THR A 186 -22.82 -5.85 9.11
C THR A 186 -24.04 -5.54 9.98
N ARG A 187 -25.11 -6.34 9.85
CA ARG A 187 -26.37 -6.17 10.59
C ARG A 187 -26.19 -6.27 12.12
N THR A 188 -25.18 -7.01 12.57
CA THR A 188 -24.87 -7.23 13.99
C THR A 188 -24.09 -6.09 14.65
N GLY A 189 -23.71 -5.06 13.89
CA GLY A 189 -22.82 -4.01 14.36
C GLY A 189 -21.38 -4.48 14.49
N SER A 190 -20.45 -3.52 14.45
CA SER A 190 -19.01 -3.76 14.59
C SER A 190 -18.35 -2.54 15.21
N LEU A 191 -17.19 -2.73 15.85
CA LEU A 191 -16.37 -1.61 16.33
C LEU A 191 -16.00 -0.68 15.16
N GLU A 192 -16.02 0.63 15.35
CA GLU A 192 -15.67 1.59 14.30
C GLU A 192 -14.15 1.86 14.31
N PRO A 193 -13.41 1.47 13.26
CA PRO A 193 -11.97 1.67 13.17
C PRO A 193 -11.63 3.13 12.85
N ILE A 194 -10.40 3.52 13.19
CA ILE A 194 -9.85 4.82 12.79
C ILE A 194 -9.65 4.83 11.27
N LYS A 195 -10.32 5.73 10.57
CA LYS A 195 -10.31 5.79 9.10
C LYS A 195 -9.15 6.66 8.61
N VAL A 196 -8.22 6.05 7.88
CA VAL A 196 -7.14 6.74 7.16
C VAL A 196 -7.46 6.70 5.67
N ARG A 197 -7.70 7.86 5.06
CA ARG A 197 -8.07 7.94 3.64
C ARG A 197 -6.87 8.39 2.79
N PHE A 198 -6.40 7.49 1.95
CA PHE A 198 -5.45 7.77 0.87
C PHE A 198 -6.20 8.45 -0.26
N ARG A 199 -5.92 9.75 -0.45
CA ARG A 199 -6.56 10.54 -1.51
C ARG A 199 -5.99 10.17 -2.88
N ASP A 200 -6.77 10.40 -3.91
CA ASP A 200 -6.25 10.25 -5.27
C ASP A 200 -5.19 11.31 -5.55
N TYR A 201 -4.27 10.99 -6.45
CA TYR A 201 -3.27 11.93 -6.91
C TYR A 201 -3.95 13.03 -7.73
N ASN A 202 -4.08 14.24 -7.15
CA ASN A 202 -4.67 15.41 -7.80
C ASN A 202 -3.59 16.26 -8.51
N LYS A 203 -3.96 17.27 -9.32
CA LYS A 203 -3.02 18.17 -10.03
C LYS A 203 -1.98 18.85 -9.12
N HIS A 204 -2.27 19.06 -7.84
CA HIS A 204 -1.30 19.62 -6.87
C HIS A 204 -0.32 18.58 -6.32
N ILE A 205 -0.78 17.33 -6.14
CA ILE A 205 0.07 16.18 -5.83
C ILE A 205 0.77 15.69 -7.11
N LEU A 206 0.30 16.12 -8.29
CA LEU A 206 0.88 15.79 -9.59
C LEU A 206 2.30 16.31 -9.73
N ALA A 207 2.65 17.46 -9.16
CA ALA A 207 4.05 17.91 -9.14
C ALA A 207 4.96 16.86 -8.47
N ASN A 208 4.46 16.22 -7.40
CA ASN A 208 5.16 15.13 -6.72
C ASN A 208 5.09 13.81 -7.49
N VAL A 209 3.98 13.53 -8.19
CA VAL A 209 3.85 12.38 -9.10
C VAL A 209 4.75 12.52 -10.33
N LEU A 210 4.89 13.73 -10.87
CA LEU A 210 5.79 14.08 -11.95
C LEU A 210 7.23 13.86 -11.50
N GLN A 211 7.57 14.17 -10.25
CA GLN A 211 8.87 13.78 -9.68
C GLN A 211 9.04 12.26 -9.56
N ILE A 212 7.99 11.50 -9.24
CA ILE A 212 8.03 10.02 -9.25
C ILE A 212 8.26 9.50 -10.67
N ILE A 213 7.49 9.97 -11.64
CA ILE A 213 7.57 9.54 -13.05
C ILE A 213 8.88 10.02 -13.68
N ALA A 214 9.40 11.18 -13.26
CA ALA A 214 10.72 11.67 -13.68
C ALA A 214 11.88 10.79 -13.16
N LYS A 215 11.69 10.01 -12.09
CA LYS A 215 12.67 8.98 -11.69
C LYS A 215 12.67 7.78 -12.66
N ASP A 216 11.57 7.53 -13.37
CA ASP A 216 11.48 6.50 -14.42
C ASP A 216 11.94 6.99 -15.79
N ARG A 217 12.67 8.10 -15.82
CA ARG A 217 13.17 8.70 -17.05
C ARG A 217 14.05 7.69 -17.83
N PRO A 218 13.83 7.51 -19.14
CA PRO A 218 14.72 6.72 -19.98
C PRO A 218 16.14 7.31 -20.00
N VAL A 219 17.16 6.46 -19.88
CA VAL A 219 18.58 6.82 -19.75
C VAL A 219 19.12 7.63 -20.95
N GLY A 220 18.45 7.57 -22.10
CA GLY A 220 18.87 8.23 -23.34
C GLY A 220 18.55 9.73 -23.47
N GLU A 221 17.83 10.32 -22.51
CA GLU A 221 17.40 11.72 -22.61
C GLU A 221 18.14 12.62 -21.61
N PRO A 222 18.70 13.76 -22.04
CA PRO A 222 19.43 14.68 -21.15
C PRO A 222 18.55 15.79 -20.54
N ASP A 223 17.53 16.31 -21.24
CA ASP A 223 16.69 17.43 -20.78
C ASP A 223 15.46 17.02 -19.93
N ALA A 224 15.53 17.18 -18.61
CA ALA A 224 14.46 16.79 -17.69
C ALA A 224 13.18 17.63 -17.88
N SER A 225 13.34 18.87 -18.34
CA SER A 225 12.22 19.79 -18.54
C SER A 225 11.32 19.35 -19.70
N PHE A 226 11.92 18.80 -20.76
CA PHE A 226 11.20 18.25 -21.90
C PHE A 226 10.33 17.05 -21.50
N PHE A 227 10.88 16.13 -20.71
CA PHE A 227 10.15 14.97 -20.21
C PHE A 227 9.00 15.38 -19.27
N LEU A 228 9.23 16.32 -18.35
CA LEU A 228 8.19 16.83 -17.45
C LEU A 228 7.03 17.49 -18.20
N THR A 229 7.34 18.28 -19.24
CA THR A 229 6.33 18.92 -20.10
C THR A 229 5.49 17.88 -20.86
N PHE A 230 6.13 16.81 -21.34
CA PHE A 230 5.43 15.68 -21.95
C PHE A 230 4.49 14.98 -20.97
N VAL A 231 4.96 14.66 -19.76
CA VAL A 231 4.13 13.96 -18.77
C VAL A 231 2.95 14.84 -18.32
N ASP A 232 3.13 16.15 -18.18
CA ASP A 232 2.02 17.08 -17.89
C ASP A 232 0.97 17.04 -19.01
N THR A 233 1.42 17.07 -20.27
CA THR A 233 0.54 16.97 -21.44
C THR A 233 -0.24 15.65 -21.47
N VAL A 234 0.43 14.52 -21.23
CA VAL A 234 -0.21 13.20 -21.14
C VAL A 234 -1.22 13.19 -19.98
N TYR A 235 -0.85 13.70 -18.81
CA TYR A 235 -1.78 13.78 -17.68
C TYR A 235 -3.01 14.60 -18.02
N GLU A 236 -2.88 15.75 -18.68
CA GLU A 236 -4.03 16.59 -19.03
C GLU A 236 -5.04 15.88 -19.94
N VAL A 237 -4.55 15.05 -20.88
CA VAL A 237 -5.37 14.23 -21.78
C VAL A 237 -6.03 13.06 -21.03
N PHE A 238 -5.26 12.33 -20.21
CA PHE A 238 -5.70 11.06 -19.64
C PHE A 238 -6.35 11.18 -18.24
N GLN A 239 -6.19 12.28 -17.50
CA GLN A 239 -6.69 12.44 -16.11
C GLN A 239 -8.21 12.20 -15.96
N LYS A 240 -8.99 12.42 -17.03
CA LYS A 240 -10.44 12.21 -17.03
C LYS A 240 -10.78 10.71 -17.12
N ASN A 241 -9.99 9.95 -17.85
CA ASN A 241 -10.28 8.56 -18.20
C ASN A 241 -9.50 7.56 -17.33
N CYS A 242 -8.28 7.92 -16.91
CA CYS A 242 -7.39 7.08 -16.12
C CYS A 242 -6.88 7.85 -14.89
N LYS A 243 -7.17 7.31 -13.70
CA LYS A 243 -6.64 7.81 -12.41
C LYS A 243 -5.62 6.86 -11.80
N ASP A 244 -5.35 5.73 -12.45
CA ASP A 244 -4.40 4.73 -11.98
C ASP A 244 -2.96 5.15 -12.31
N LEU A 245 -2.15 5.35 -11.27
CA LEU A 245 -0.76 5.79 -11.44
C LEU A 245 0.08 4.78 -12.24
N ASN A 246 -0.14 3.48 -12.03
CA ASN A 246 0.62 2.44 -12.73
C ASN A 246 0.33 2.42 -14.22
N GLU A 247 -0.94 2.62 -14.60
CA GLU A 247 -1.34 2.71 -16.01
C GLU A 247 -0.82 4.00 -16.64
N LEU A 248 -0.86 5.12 -15.92
CA LEU A 248 -0.26 6.37 -16.40
C LEU A 248 1.25 6.21 -16.63
N ARG A 249 1.98 5.53 -15.72
CA ARG A 249 3.42 5.22 -15.89
C ARG A 249 3.66 4.37 -17.14
N HIS A 250 2.83 3.36 -17.37
CA HIS A 250 2.92 2.52 -18.56
C HIS A 250 2.65 3.31 -19.86
N LEU A 251 1.59 4.13 -19.88
CA LEU A 251 1.26 4.99 -21.03
C LEU A 251 2.38 5.98 -21.34
N VAL A 252 2.96 6.62 -20.32
CA VAL A 252 4.11 7.52 -20.48
C VAL A 252 5.28 6.78 -21.11
N ALA A 253 5.63 5.58 -20.61
CA ALA A 253 6.73 4.79 -21.17
C ALA A 253 6.48 4.38 -22.62
N MET A 254 5.25 4.03 -22.99
CA MET A 254 4.87 3.63 -24.36
C MET A 254 4.84 4.82 -25.33
N LEU A 255 4.30 5.96 -24.90
CA LEU A 255 4.09 7.12 -25.78
C LEU A 255 5.33 8.01 -25.91
N PHE A 256 6.27 7.92 -24.95
CA PHE A 256 7.46 8.74 -24.95
C PHE A 256 8.35 8.55 -26.21
N PRO A 257 8.65 7.33 -26.66
CA PRO A 257 9.42 7.12 -27.90
C PRO A 257 8.75 7.76 -29.12
N VAL A 258 7.41 7.64 -29.24
CA VAL A 258 6.65 8.23 -30.34
C VAL A 258 6.70 9.76 -30.30
N TYR A 259 6.63 10.34 -29.11
CA TYR A 259 6.74 11.78 -28.91
C TYR A 259 8.17 12.31 -29.18
N ALA A 260 9.21 11.52 -28.89
CA ALA A 260 10.60 11.89 -29.05
C ALA A 260 11.14 11.72 -30.49
N LYS A 261 10.58 10.80 -31.30
CA LYS A 261 10.95 10.58 -32.71
C LYS A 261 11.10 11.87 -33.55
N PRO A 262 10.10 12.77 -33.65
CA PRO A 262 10.20 13.98 -34.47
C PRO A 262 11.25 14.99 -33.97
N VAL A 263 11.65 14.91 -32.70
CA VAL A 263 12.75 15.71 -32.13
C VAL A 263 14.10 15.12 -32.52
N HIS A 264 14.23 13.79 -32.46
CA HIS A 264 15.47 13.09 -32.81
C HIS A 264 15.79 13.20 -34.31
N GLU A 265 14.76 13.16 -35.14
CA GLU A 265 14.85 13.32 -36.60
C GLU A 265 15.03 14.79 -37.04
N GLY A 266 14.98 15.76 -36.11
CA GLY A 266 15.23 17.17 -36.37
C GLY A 266 14.07 17.93 -37.03
N TYR A 267 12.90 17.31 -37.18
CA TYR A 267 11.71 17.95 -37.76
C TYR A 267 11.14 19.07 -36.87
N VAL A 268 11.28 18.94 -35.54
CA VAL A 268 10.69 19.88 -34.58
C VAL A 268 11.68 20.17 -33.45
N LYS A 269 11.80 21.44 -33.05
CA LYS A 269 12.64 21.84 -31.90
C LYS A 269 11.95 21.45 -30.59
N ARG A 270 12.75 21.12 -29.55
CA ARG A 270 12.27 20.77 -28.19
C ARG A 270 11.35 21.81 -27.56
N THR A 271 11.45 23.07 -27.98
CA THR A 271 10.64 24.20 -27.48
C THR A 271 9.26 24.31 -28.14
N GLU A 272 9.01 23.63 -29.27
CA GLU A 272 7.75 23.74 -30.01
C GLU A 272 6.70 22.72 -29.53
N THR A 273 6.34 22.80 -28.25
CA THR A 273 5.41 21.89 -27.55
C THR A 273 4.06 21.74 -28.27
N SER A 274 3.53 22.81 -28.85
CA SER A 274 2.24 22.79 -29.56
C SER A 274 2.28 22.00 -30.87
N LYS A 275 3.41 21.99 -31.59
CA LYS A 275 3.56 21.21 -32.83
C LYS A 275 3.79 19.73 -32.51
N LEU A 276 4.59 19.44 -31.49
CA LEU A 276 4.80 18.09 -30.99
C LEU A 276 3.49 17.46 -30.51
N PHE A 277 2.66 18.22 -29.78
CA PHE A 277 1.36 17.73 -29.35
C PHE A 277 0.46 17.35 -30.52
N LYS A 278 0.38 18.19 -31.57
CA LYS A 278 -0.43 17.89 -32.76
C LYS A 278 0.01 16.62 -33.49
N LEU A 279 1.32 16.38 -33.57
CA LEU A 279 1.87 15.16 -34.18
C LEU A 279 1.60 13.92 -33.33
N ALA A 280 1.61 14.04 -32.01
CA ALA A 280 1.35 12.94 -31.08
C ALA A 280 -0.15 12.70 -30.81
N GLN A 281 -1.02 13.68 -31.10
CA GLN A 281 -2.47 13.62 -30.89
C GLN A 281 -3.16 12.36 -31.45
N PRO A 282 -2.91 11.90 -32.69
CA PRO A 282 -3.54 10.67 -33.20
C PRO A 282 -3.12 9.42 -32.42
N HIS A 283 -1.87 9.39 -31.93
CA HIS A 283 -1.38 8.31 -31.08
C HIS A 283 -2.00 8.35 -29.68
N PHE A 284 -2.23 9.54 -29.12
CA PHE A 284 -2.96 9.69 -27.85
C PHE A 284 -4.42 9.24 -27.96
N ALA A 285 -5.10 9.57 -29.06
CA ALA A 285 -6.47 9.10 -29.30
C ALA A 285 -6.52 7.56 -29.38
N THR A 286 -5.63 6.96 -30.16
CA THR A 286 -5.53 5.49 -30.29
C THR A 286 -5.23 4.81 -28.96
N ALA A 287 -4.34 5.39 -28.14
CA ALA A 287 -4.01 4.88 -26.81
C ALA A 287 -5.15 5.07 -25.80
N SER A 288 -5.97 6.11 -25.96
CA SER A 288 -7.18 6.32 -25.16
C SER A 288 -8.27 5.30 -25.49
N ASP A 289 -8.45 4.95 -26.77
CA ASP A 289 -9.45 3.96 -27.19
C ASP A 289 -9.05 2.54 -26.76
N LYS A 290 -7.75 2.26 -26.68
CA LYS A 290 -7.18 0.99 -26.23
C LYS A 290 -6.79 0.99 -24.74
N LEU A 291 -7.25 1.98 -23.97
CA LEU A 291 -6.97 2.09 -22.55
C LEU A 291 -7.45 0.81 -21.83
N TYR A 292 -6.58 0.17 -21.05
CA TYR A 292 -6.78 -1.12 -20.38
C TYR A 292 -6.87 -2.38 -21.28
N LEU A 293 -6.92 -2.23 -22.60
CA LEU A 293 -6.71 -3.33 -23.54
C LEU A 293 -5.19 -3.50 -23.71
N ARG A 294 -4.62 -4.51 -23.05
CA ARG A 294 -3.18 -4.82 -23.11
C ARG A 294 -2.69 -5.30 -24.50
N ASP A 295 -3.51 -5.15 -25.54
CA ASP A 295 -3.25 -5.60 -26.91
C ASP A 295 -2.05 -4.93 -27.57
N ILE A 296 -1.53 -3.84 -26.99
CA ILE A 296 -0.35 -3.13 -27.52
C ILE A 296 0.97 -3.78 -27.04
N SER A 297 0.93 -4.74 -26.11
CA SER A 297 2.13 -5.44 -25.61
C SER A 297 2.56 -6.65 -26.46
N SER A 298 1.87 -6.96 -27.57
CA SER A 298 2.14 -8.16 -28.38
C SER A 298 2.81 -7.88 -29.74
N ALA A 299 3.28 -6.65 -29.96
CA ALA A 299 3.98 -6.29 -31.19
C ALA A 299 5.28 -5.53 -30.86
N GLU A 300 6.21 -6.20 -30.17
CA GLU A 300 7.66 -5.96 -30.26
C GLU A 300 8.39 -7.24 -29.82
#